data_AF-A0AAU7HSD1-F1
#
_entry.id   AF-A0AAU7HSD1-F1
#
_cell.length_a   1.000
_cell.length_b   1.000
_cell.length_c   1.000
_cell.angle_alpha   90.00
_cell.angle_beta   90.00
_cell.angle_gamma   90.00
#
_symmetry.space_group_name_H-M   'P 1'
#
loop_
_entity.id
_entity.type
_entity.pdbx_description
1 polymer ?
#
loop_
_entity_poly.entity_id
_entity_poly.type
_entity_poly.pdbx_seq_one_letter_code
_entity_poly.pdbx_strand_id
1 'polypeptide(L)'
;MLTAIAMDEAGNSTTKSSRFRYVPNNLIEFNTIKTLAVGMGLKTSDNQPLAYLRTNSIRKKDGSLITGVQTGTLTVRKDAAFAVSMNGATVIPGDSKDITIDFGQGDGILIPIFPATSGKVGESRFMIELPQIQ
;
A
#
# COMPACT_ATOMS: atom_id res chain seq x y z
N MET A 1 9.83 22.79 0.71
CA MET A 1 10.10 24.00 1.51
C MET A 1 9.92 25.19 0.59
N LEU A 2 9.03 26.12 0.94
CA LEU A 2 8.84 27.35 0.17
C LEU A 2 9.32 28.51 1.03
N THR A 3 10.12 29.39 0.43
CA THR A 3 10.58 30.63 1.04
C THR A 3 10.02 31.78 0.23
N ALA A 4 9.18 32.60 0.85
CA ALA A 4 8.68 33.83 0.25
C ALA A 4 9.49 35.01 0.81
N ILE A 5 9.99 35.85 -0.09
CA ILE A 5 10.65 37.12 0.24
C ILE A 5 9.74 38.21 -0.30
N ALA A 6 9.25 39.08 0.58
CA ALA A 6 8.47 40.25 0.20
C ALA A 6 9.29 41.50 0.50
N MET A 7 9.31 42.44 -0.45
CA MET A 7 9.98 43.72 -0.32
C MET A 7 8.98 44.83 -0.62
N ASP A 8 8.91 45.86 0.23
CA ASP A 8 8.07 47.03 -0.01
C ASP A 8 8.77 48.07 -0.90
N GLU A 9 8.01 49.09 -1.33
CA GLU A 9 8.54 50.18 -2.17
C GLU A 9 9.62 51.02 -1.46
N ALA A 10 9.68 50.97 -0.13
CA ALA A 10 10.70 51.64 0.68
C ALA A 10 11.98 50.79 0.86
N GLY A 11 12.01 49.58 0.31
CA GLY A 11 13.15 48.68 0.32
C GLY A 11 13.29 47.80 1.56
N ASN A 12 12.28 47.75 2.43
CA ASN A 12 12.27 46.81 3.55
C ASN A 12 11.89 45.42 3.05
N SER A 13 12.65 44.40 3.46
CA SER A 13 12.34 43.01 3.09
C SER A 13 12.00 42.16 4.30
N THR A 14 11.06 41.23 4.12
CA THR A 14 10.75 40.18 5.09
C THR A 14 10.77 38.82 4.42
N THR A 15 11.24 37.82 5.15
CA THR A 15 11.36 36.45 4.67
C THR A 15 10.49 35.54 5.51
N LYS A 16 9.60 34.79 4.87
CA LYS A 16 8.76 33.78 5.53
C LYS A 16 8.97 32.42 4.88
N SER A 17 9.33 31.45 5.71
CA SER A 17 9.54 30.06 5.28
C SER A 17 8.37 29.20 5.74
N SER A 18 7.77 28.46 4.81
CA SER A 18 6.75 27.46 5.12
C SER A 18 7.22 26.06 4.68
N ARG A 19 7.00 25.08 5.56
CA ARG A 19 7.26 23.67 5.26
C ARG A 19 5.95 23.02 4.84
N PHE A 20 5.90 22.58 3.59
CA PHE A 20 4.89 21.63 3.13
C PHE A 20 5.52 20.24 3.04
N ARG A 21 4.81 19.23 3.53
CA ARG A 21 5.14 17.82 3.32
C ARG A 21 4.34 17.35 2.11
N TYR A 22 5.03 17.08 1.00
CA TYR A 22 4.41 16.35 -0.10
C TYR A 22 4.34 14.88 0.29
N VAL A 23 3.13 14.34 0.39
CA VAL A 23 2.89 12.90 0.45
C VAL A 23 2.37 12.52 -0.92
N PRO A 24 3.13 11.75 -1.74
CA PRO A 24 2.65 11.32 -3.04
C PRO A 24 1.33 10.55 -2.89
N ASN A 25 0.46 10.68 -3.89
CA ASN A 25 -0.84 10.01 -3.89
C ASN A 25 -0.67 8.49 -3.70
N ASN A 26 -1.24 7.97 -2.62
CA ASN A 26 -1.66 6.59 -2.44
C ASN A 26 -0.58 5.52 -2.65
N LEU A 27 0.66 5.81 -2.25
CA LEU A 27 1.71 4.79 -2.21
C LEU A 27 1.43 3.80 -1.07
N ILE A 28 1.08 2.57 -1.42
CA ILE A 28 1.18 1.44 -0.48
C ILE A 28 2.68 1.12 -0.41
N GLU A 29 3.32 1.45 0.71
CA GLU A 29 4.73 1.14 0.92
C GLU A 29 4.91 -0.37 1.14
N PHE A 30 5.39 -1.06 0.12
CA PHE A 30 5.78 -2.47 0.21
C PHE A 30 7.21 -2.54 0.73
N ASN A 31 7.37 -2.75 2.03
CA ASN A 31 8.63 -3.33 2.51
C ASN A 31 8.75 -4.76 1.98
N THR A 32 9.97 -5.22 1.70
CA THR A 32 10.22 -6.63 1.39
C THR A 32 9.70 -7.49 2.54
N ILE A 33 8.68 -8.30 2.27
CA ILE A 33 8.06 -9.17 3.27
C ILE A 33 8.85 -10.47 3.31
N LYS A 34 9.54 -10.73 4.42
CA LYS A 34 10.09 -12.06 4.72
C LYS A 34 9.04 -12.85 5.48
N THR A 35 8.64 -13.98 4.93
CA THR A 35 7.64 -14.86 5.55
C THR A 35 8.07 -16.32 5.42
N LEU A 36 7.44 -17.18 6.22
CA LEU A 36 7.58 -18.62 6.10
C LEU A 36 6.95 -19.11 4.79
N ALA A 37 7.51 -20.17 4.21
CA ALA A 37 6.96 -20.82 3.02
C ALA A 37 5.71 -21.65 3.36
N VAL A 38 4.66 -20.98 3.83
CA VAL A 38 3.42 -21.60 4.32
C VAL A 38 2.24 -21.07 3.50
N GLY A 39 1.42 -22.00 3.00
CA GLY A 39 0.26 -21.76 2.14
C GLY A 39 -0.97 -21.17 2.84
N MET A 40 -0.81 -20.52 3.99
CA MET A 40 -1.92 -19.98 4.79
C MET A 40 -1.49 -18.75 5.59
N GLY A 41 -2.46 -17.88 5.88
CA GLY A 41 -2.26 -16.69 6.70
C GLY A 41 -2.04 -17.05 8.16
N LEU A 42 -0.77 -17.12 8.57
CA LEU A 42 -0.40 -17.32 9.96
C LEU A 42 -0.66 -16.05 10.76
N LYS A 43 -0.98 -16.25 12.04
CA LYS A 43 -1.22 -15.17 12.99
C LYS A 43 -0.37 -15.33 14.23
N THR A 44 -0.03 -14.20 14.85
CA THR A 44 0.55 -14.13 16.18
C THR A 44 -0.51 -14.44 17.25
N SER A 45 -0.09 -14.63 18.50
CA SER A 45 -1.00 -14.97 19.61
C SER A 45 -2.03 -13.87 19.93
N ASP A 46 -1.75 -12.62 19.57
CA ASP A 46 -2.67 -11.47 19.63
C ASP A 46 -3.52 -11.33 18.35
N ASN A 47 -3.62 -12.39 17.54
CA ASN A 47 -4.47 -12.49 16.34
C ASN A 47 -4.10 -11.50 15.20
N GLN A 48 -2.89 -10.92 15.23
CA GLN A 48 -2.36 -10.13 14.12
C GLN A 48 -1.76 -11.04 13.04
N PRO A 49 -1.87 -10.70 11.74
CA PRO A 49 -1.21 -11.48 10.70
C PRO A 49 0.31 -11.43 10.87
N LEU A 50 1.00 -12.54 10.57
CA LEU A 50 2.46 -12.61 10.62
C LEU A 50 3.13 -11.95 9.40
N ALA A 51 2.52 -12.13 8.22
CA ALA A 51 2.94 -11.54 6.96
C ALA A 51 1.81 -10.72 6.37
N TYR A 52 2.04 -9.41 6.25
CA TYR A 52 1.02 -8.46 5.85
C TYR A 52 1.60 -7.26 5.13
N LEU A 53 0.74 -6.62 4.36
CA LEU A 53 0.91 -5.26 3.90
C LEU A 53 0.31 -4.33 4.93
N ARG A 54 0.98 -3.21 5.18
CA ARG A 54 0.44 -2.15 6.03
C ARG A 54 0.17 -0.93 5.16
N THR A 55 -1.05 -0.43 5.22
CA THR A 55 -1.37 0.87 4.63
C THR A 55 -1.37 1.94 5.71
N ASN A 56 -0.99 3.15 5.34
CA ASN A 56 -1.36 4.34 6.09
C ASN A 56 -2.79 4.78 5.66
N SER A 57 -3.27 5.90 6.19
CA SER A 57 -4.44 6.57 5.66
C SER A 57 -4.24 6.96 4.20
N ILE A 58 -5.04 6.37 3.31
CA ILE A 58 -5.02 6.62 1.87
C ILE A 58 -6.08 7.68 1.56
N ARG A 59 -5.75 8.66 0.70
CA ARG A 59 -6.64 9.78 0.38
C ARG A 59 -7.14 9.70 -1.06
N LYS A 60 -8.39 10.08 -1.27
CA LYS A 60 -8.93 10.30 -2.61
C LYS A 60 -8.39 11.60 -3.20
N LYS A 61 -8.68 11.87 -4.47
CA LYS A 61 -8.23 13.09 -5.15
C LYS A 61 -8.77 14.36 -4.52
N ASP A 62 -9.97 14.30 -3.96
CA ASP A 62 -10.61 15.42 -3.25
C ASP A 62 -10.04 15.66 -1.84
N GLY A 63 -9.09 14.83 -1.39
CA GLY A 63 -8.45 14.91 -0.08
C GLY A 63 -9.18 14.15 1.03
N SER A 64 -10.37 13.61 0.78
CA SER A 64 -11.09 12.75 1.73
C SER A 64 -10.39 11.41 1.93
N LEU A 65 -10.67 10.72 3.04
CA LEU A 65 -10.12 9.39 3.30
C LEU A 65 -10.84 8.33 2.48
N ILE A 66 -10.09 7.32 2.08
CA ILE A 66 -10.65 6.09 1.54
C ILE A 66 -11.15 5.24 2.71
N THR A 67 -12.42 4.87 2.64
CA THR A 67 -13.14 4.11 3.66
C THR A 67 -13.92 2.98 3.02
N GLY A 68 -14.27 1.97 3.83
CA GLY A 68 -15.02 0.80 3.40
C GLY A 68 -14.32 -0.06 2.34
N VAL A 69 -15.11 -0.91 1.69
CA VAL A 69 -14.65 -1.87 0.69
C VAL A 69 -14.29 -1.17 -0.62
N GLN A 70 -13.06 -1.42 -1.09
CA GLN A 70 -12.54 -0.97 -2.36
C GLN A 70 -12.14 -2.16 -3.22
N THR A 71 -12.39 -2.07 -4.52
CA THR A 71 -11.95 -3.07 -5.50
C THR A 71 -10.61 -2.67 -6.10
N GLY A 72 -9.78 -3.66 -6.40
CA GLY A 72 -8.51 -3.48 -7.09
C GLY A 72 -8.10 -4.72 -7.86
N THR A 73 -6.89 -4.69 -8.41
CA THR A 73 -6.28 -5.80 -9.13
C THR A 73 -4.94 -6.16 -8.49
N LEU A 74 -4.75 -7.45 -8.18
CA LEU A 74 -3.47 -8.02 -7.77
C LEU A 74 -2.84 -8.72 -8.97
N THR A 75 -1.61 -8.35 -9.32
CA THR A 75 -0.84 -8.92 -10.42
C THR A 75 0.45 -9.53 -9.89
N VAL A 76 0.76 -10.78 -10.25
CA VAL A 76 2.03 -11.42 -9.90
C VAL A 76 2.92 -11.49 -11.14
N ARG A 77 4.18 -11.07 -11.02
CA ARG A 77 5.11 -11.02 -12.16
C ARG A 77 5.34 -12.44 -12.72
N LYS A 78 5.51 -12.54 -14.03
CA LYS A 78 5.62 -13.83 -14.75
C LYS A 78 6.75 -14.75 -14.27
N ASP A 79 7.87 -14.19 -13.86
CA ASP A 79 9.07 -14.89 -13.39
C ASP A 79 9.15 -14.98 -11.85
N ALA A 80 8.06 -14.69 -11.15
CA ALA A 80 7.98 -14.92 -9.70
C ALA A 80 8.12 -16.41 -9.36
N ALA A 81 8.82 -16.72 -8.27
CA ALA A 81 9.07 -18.09 -7.85
C ALA A 81 7.81 -18.84 -7.36
N PHE A 82 6.79 -18.11 -6.92
CA PHE A 82 5.55 -18.68 -6.38
C PHE A 82 4.35 -17.75 -6.52
N ALA A 83 3.17 -18.36 -6.52
CA ALA A 83 1.87 -17.69 -6.48
C ALA A 83 1.61 -17.05 -5.11
N VAL A 84 0.87 -15.95 -5.11
CA VAL A 84 0.55 -15.16 -3.92
C VAL A 84 -0.94 -15.28 -3.60
N SER A 85 -1.26 -15.37 -2.31
CA SER A 85 -2.64 -15.33 -1.81
C SER A 85 -2.86 -14.08 -0.95
N MET A 86 -3.97 -13.40 -1.19
CA MET A 86 -4.41 -12.20 -0.47
C MET A 86 -5.93 -12.09 -0.52
N ASN A 87 -6.58 -11.82 0.61
CA ASN A 87 -8.04 -11.62 0.72
C ASN A 87 -8.87 -12.70 -0.01
N GLY A 88 -8.45 -13.96 0.05
CA GLY A 88 -9.13 -15.08 -0.61
C GLY A 88 -8.83 -15.24 -2.10
N ALA A 89 -8.16 -14.28 -2.74
CA ALA A 89 -7.67 -14.40 -4.11
C ALA A 89 -6.31 -15.10 -4.12
N THR A 90 -6.13 -16.04 -5.05
CA THR A 90 -4.83 -16.68 -5.35
C THR A 90 -4.42 -16.33 -6.76
N VAL A 91 -3.27 -15.67 -6.90
CA VAL A 91 -2.75 -15.17 -8.18
C VAL A 91 -1.44 -15.87 -8.50
N ILE A 92 -1.38 -16.52 -9.66
CA ILE A 92 -0.20 -17.27 -10.12
C ILE A 92 0.76 -16.35 -10.88
N PRO A 93 2.05 -16.71 -11.01
CA PRO A 93 3.00 -15.93 -11.80
C PRO A 93 2.50 -15.68 -13.23
N GLY A 94 2.45 -14.42 -13.64
CA GLY A 94 2.03 -13.98 -14.97
C GLY A 94 0.52 -13.74 -15.10
N ASP A 95 -0.22 -13.81 -14.00
CA ASP A 95 -1.66 -13.62 -13.95
C ASP A 95 -2.04 -12.38 -13.10
N SER A 96 -3.27 -11.93 -13.28
CA SER A 96 -3.88 -10.79 -12.60
C SER A 96 -5.29 -11.15 -12.17
N LYS A 97 -5.66 -10.85 -10.92
CA LYS A 97 -7.04 -11.06 -10.44
C LYS A 97 -7.57 -9.89 -9.66
N ASP A 98 -8.88 -9.72 -9.74
CA ASP A 98 -9.58 -8.76 -8.92
C ASP A 98 -9.55 -9.16 -7.45
N ILE A 99 -9.40 -8.14 -6.61
CA ILE A 99 -9.33 -8.23 -5.17
C ILE A 99 -10.26 -7.18 -4.55
N THR A 100 -10.66 -7.44 -3.31
CA THR A 100 -11.36 -6.46 -2.48
C THR A 100 -10.54 -6.19 -1.23
N ILE A 101 -10.47 -4.93 -0.82
CA ILE A 101 -9.78 -4.48 0.40
C ILE A 101 -10.75 -3.59 1.17
N ASP A 102 -11.03 -3.94 2.42
CA ASP A 102 -11.85 -3.10 3.31
C ASP A 102 -10.96 -2.18 4.15
N PHE A 103 -10.99 -0.89 3.83
CA PHE A 103 -10.23 0.15 4.53
C PHE A 103 -10.90 0.63 5.83
N GLY A 104 -12.09 0.11 6.17
CA GLY A 104 -12.80 0.48 7.39
C GLY A 104 -13.04 1.99 7.45
N GLN A 105 -12.55 2.64 8.51
CA GLN A 105 -12.68 4.09 8.71
C GLN A 105 -11.53 4.93 8.12
N GLY A 106 -10.53 4.29 7.48
CA GLY A 106 -9.45 5.00 6.78
C GLY A 106 -8.19 5.28 7.61
N ASP A 107 -8.07 4.72 8.82
CA ASP A 107 -6.90 4.88 9.71
C ASP A 107 -5.69 4.00 9.33
N GLY A 108 -5.77 3.32 8.18
CA GLY A 108 -4.80 2.33 7.74
C GLY A 108 -5.12 0.92 8.25
N ILE A 109 -4.78 -0.10 7.46
CA ILE A 109 -5.14 -1.49 7.73
C ILE A 109 -3.96 -2.43 7.53
N LEU A 110 -4.06 -3.63 8.10
CA LEU A 110 -3.17 -4.74 7.81
C LEU A 110 -3.85 -5.71 6.85
N ILE A 111 -3.21 -5.98 5.71
CA ILE A 111 -3.73 -6.87 4.67
C ILE A 111 -2.85 -8.12 4.65
N PRO A 112 -3.35 -9.28 5.11
CA PRO A 112 -2.57 -10.52 5.10
C PRO A 112 -2.19 -10.94 3.68
N ILE A 113 -0.92 -11.27 3.47
CA ILE A 113 -0.39 -11.73 2.18
C ILE A 113 0.66 -12.81 2.40
N PHE A 114 0.55 -13.92 1.68
CA PHE A 114 1.38 -15.11 1.91
C PHE A 114 1.46 -15.98 0.64
N PRO A 115 2.42 -16.92 0.55
CA PRO A 115 2.49 -17.87 -0.55
C PRO A 115 1.17 -18.65 -0.68
N ALA A 116 0.72 -18.93 -1.89
CA ALA A 116 -0.49 -19.75 -2.09
C ALA A 116 -0.25 -21.26 -1.86
N THR A 117 1.01 -21.69 -1.73
CA THR A 117 1.36 -23.11 -1.55
C THR A 117 2.57 -23.23 -0.62
N SER A 118 2.50 -24.13 0.35
CA SER A 118 3.60 -24.40 1.29
C SER A 118 4.83 -24.98 0.59
N GLY A 119 6.00 -24.73 1.16
CA GLY A 119 7.28 -25.32 0.73
C GLY A 119 7.92 -24.69 -0.52
N LYS A 120 7.27 -23.71 -1.18
CA LYS A 120 7.88 -22.96 -2.27
C LYS A 120 8.71 -21.80 -1.71
N VAL A 121 9.98 -21.74 -2.11
CA VAL A 121 10.96 -20.73 -1.67
C VAL A 121 11.40 -19.86 -2.86
N GLY A 122 11.92 -18.67 -2.58
CA GLY A 122 12.40 -17.72 -3.58
C GLY A 122 11.83 -16.32 -3.38
N GLU A 123 11.79 -15.52 -4.45
CA GLU A 123 11.20 -14.19 -4.46
C GLU A 123 9.95 -14.18 -5.34
N SER A 124 8.87 -13.56 -4.87
CA SER A 124 7.67 -13.29 -5.67
C SER A 124 7.40 -11.79 -5.67
N ARG A 125 7.46 -11.18 -6.85
CA ARG A 125 7.15 -9.76 -7.05
C ARG A 125 5.73 -9.63 -7.54
N PHE A 126 4.99 -8.73 -6.94
CA PHE A 126 3.60 -8.47 -7.27
C PHE A 126 3.30 -6.97 -7.21
N MET A 127 2.18 -6.59 -7.78
CA MET A 127 1.67 -5.23 -7.83
C MET A 127 0.21 -5.24 -7.44
N ILE A 128 -0.21 -4.24 -6.66
CA ILE A 128 -1.62 -4.00 -6.34
C ILE A 128 -1.99 -2.65 -6.94
N GLU A 129 -3.03 -2.66 -7.76
CA GLU A 129 -3.60 -1.47 -8.37
C GLU A 129 -5.01 -1.25 -7.83
N LEU A 130 -5.24 -0.06 -7.29
CA LEU A 130 -6.57 0.41 -6.94
C LEU A 130 -6.97 1.45 -7.99
N PRO A 131 -7.91 1.16 -8.91
CA PRO A 131 -8.36 2.14 -9.88
C PRO A 131 -8.82 3.39 -9.13
N GLN A 132 -8.25 4.55 -9.52
CA GLN A 132 -8.30 5.78 -8.73
C GLN A 132 -9.68 6.04 -8.15
N ILE A 133 -9.72 6.04 -6.82
CA ILE A 133 -10.91 6.26 -6.02
C ILE A 133 -11.22 7.76 -6.17
N GLN A 134 -12.25 8.08 -6.97
CA GLN A 134 -12.68 9.46 -7.23
C GLN A 134 -13.03 10.16 -5.92
#